data_AF-A0A7V0MEG1-F1
#
_entry.id   AF-A0A7V0MEG1-F1
#
_cell.length_a   1.000
_cell.length_b   1.000
_cell.length_c   1.000
_cell.angle_alpha   90.00
_cell.angle_beta   90.00
_cell.angle_gamma   90.00
#
_symmetry.space_group_name_H-M   'P 1'
#
loop_
_entity.id
_entity.type
_entity.pdbx_description
1 polymer ?
#
loop_
_entity_poly.entity_id
_entity_poly.type
_entity_poly.pdbx_seq_one_letter_code
_entity_poly.pdbx_strand_id
1 'polypeptide(L)'
;MSKYNVLMIAETEELSLEEWERLRKELLEVRQVAQILNYSVSHIYRLIDEGRLLAFKRGGRWFISRSGLEEYLRHHVEKSA
;
A
#
# COMPACT_ATOMS: atom_id res chain seq x y z
N MET A 1 10.97 -19.10 15.22
CA MET A 1 10.44 -18.37 14.06
C MET A 1 9.03 -17.91 14.42
N SER A 2 8.83 -16.61 14.56
CA SER A 2 7.84 -16.02 15.46
C SER A 2 6.75 -15.22 14.71
N LYS A 3 5.56 -15.25 15.31
CA LYS A 3 4.64 -14.09 15.51
C LYS A 3 3.60 -13.71 14.47
N TYR A 4 2.94 -14.66 13.81
CA TYR A 4 1.58 -14.37 13.33
C TYR A 4 0.61 -15.41 13.88
N ASN A 5 0.34 -15.24 15.18
CA ASN A 5 -0.81 -15.83 15.84
C ASN A 5 -2.03 -15.12 15.23
N VAL A 6 -2.73 -15.86 14.37
CA VAL A 6 -3.95 -15.42 13.71
C VAL A 6 -5.04 -15.34 14.76
N LEU A 7 -5.37 -14.14 15.23
CA LEU A 7 -6.56 -13.90 16.02
C LEU A 7 -7.36 -12.71 15.47
N MET A 8 -8.51 -13.07 14.92
CA MET A 8 -9.80 -12.40 14.93
C MET A 8 -9.97 -11.03 14.22
N ILE A 9 -10.80 -11.06 13.18
CA ILE A 9 -11.99 -10.19 13.06
C ILE A 9 -13.20 -11.06 12.71
N ALA A 10 -14.35 -10.70 13.29
CA ALA A 10 -15.62 -11.42 13.21
C ALA A 10 -16.21 -11.48 11.79
N GLU A 11 -17.04 -12.48 11.54
CA GLU A 11 -17.62 -12.92 10.25
C GLU A 11 -16.60 -13.65 9.36
N THR A 12 -16.47 -14.94 9.67
CA THR A 12 -15.39 -15.84 9.26
C THR A 12 -15.56 -16.32 7.82
N GLU A 13 -15.11 -15.53 6.86
CA GLU A 13 -14.46 -16.12 5.68
C GLU A 13 -12.96 -16.20 5.99
N GLU A 14 -12.49 -17.41 6.30
CA GLU A 14 -11.06 -17.69 6.38
C GLU A 14 -10.44 -17.40 5.01
N LEU A 15 -9.89 -16.20 4.82
CA LEU A 15 -9.12 -15.86 3.63
C LEU A 15 -8.06 -16.92 3.42
N SER A 16 -8.12 -17.63 2.29
CA SER A 16 -7.14 -18.66 1.94
C SER A 16 -5.74 -18.06 1.90
N LEU A 17 -4.71 -18.88 2.11
CA LEU A 17 -3.32 -18.45 1.99
C LEU A 17 -3.04 -17.78 0.63
N GLU A 18 -3.72 -18.23 -0.43
CA GLU A 18 -3.61 -17.69 -1.78
C GLU A 18 -4.20 -16.28 -1.90
N GLU A 19 -5.35 -16.04 -1.29
CA GLU A 19 -5.99 -14.72 -1.24
C GLU A 19 -5.21 -13.77 -0.34
N TRP A 20 -4.68 -14.26 0.78
CA TRP A 20 -3.77 -13.49 1.63
C TRP A 20 -2.49 -13.10 0.90
N GLU A 21 -1.90 -14.03 0.14
CA GLU A 21 -0.71 -13.77 -0.66
C GLU A 21 -1.02 -12.81 -1.83
N ARG A 22 -2.22 -12.90 -2.43
CA ARG A 22 -2.72 -11.95 -3.44
C ARG A 22 -2.88 -10.55 -2.85
N LEU A 23 -3.60 -10.40 -1.73
CA LEU A 23 -3.77 -9.11 -1.06
C LEU A 23 -2.43 -8.53 -0.59
N ARG A 24 -1.52 -9.37 -0.12
CA ARG A 24 -0.17 -8.97 0.25
C ARG A 24 0.65 -8.50 -0.96
N LYS A 25 0.39 -9.02 -2.17
CA LYS A 25 0.96 -8.50 -3.43
C LYS A 25 0.32 -7.19 -3.89
N GLU A 26 -0.90 -6.90 -3.45
CA GLU A 26 -1.65 -5.70 -3.82
C GLU A 26 -1.38 -4.50 -2.90
N LEU A 27 -0.81 -4.72 -1.71
CA LEU A 27 -0.52 -3.66 -0.75
C LEU A 27 0.97 -3.41 -0.62
N LEU A 28 1.37 -2.16 -0.81
CA LEU A 28 2.75 -1.70 -0.73
C LEU A 28 2.93 -0.82 0.50
N GLU A 29 3.94 -1.10 1.33
CA GLU A 29 4.36 -0.18 2.37
C GLU A 29 4.96 1.09 1.73
N VAL A 30 4.84 2.22 2.43
CA VAL A 30 5.43 3.52 2.01
C VAL A 30 6.89 3.39 1.56
N ARG A 31 7.70 2.58 2.25
CA ARG A 31 9.11 2.37 1.89
C ARG A 31 9.28 1.66 0.55
N GLN A 32 8.41 0.71 0.22
CA GLN A 32 8.44 0.03 -1.07
C GLN A 32 8.04 0.99 -2.19
N VAL A 33 7.00 1.80 -1.97
CA VAL A 33 6.58 2.82 -2.95
C VAL A 33 7.67 3.87 -3.18
N ALA A 34 8.34 4.31 -2.12
CA ALA A 34 9.49 5.21 -2.22
C ALA A 34 10.59 4.65 -3.14
N GLN A 35 10.90 3.36 -3.01
CA GLN A 35 11.88 2.69 -3.88
C GLN A 35 11.38 2.58 -5.33
N ILE A 36 10.12 2.21 -5.54
CA ILE A 36 9.51 2.07 -6.88
C ILE A 36 9.51 3.41 -7.63
N LEU A 37 9.14 4.49 -6.95
CA LEU A 37 9.06 5.84 -7.53
C LEU A 37 10.40 6.59 -7.51
N ASN A 38 11.45 6.00 -6.92
CA ASN A 38 12.73 6.64 -6.66
C ASN A 38 12.59 8.00 -5.93
N TYR A 39 11.72 8.04 -4.92
CA TYR A 39 11.46 9.20 -4.08
C TYR A 39 11.94 8.96 -2.64
N SER A 40 12.14 10.04 -1.88
CA SER A 40 12.35 9.91 -0.43
C SER A 40 11.06 9.46 0.26
N VAL A 41 11.19 8.76 1.39
CA VAL A 41 10.04 8.36 2.22
C VAL A 41 9.22 9.58 2.66
N SER A 42 9.89 10.68 3.01
CA SER A 42 9.23 11.95 3.36
C SER A 42 8.42 12.53 2.20
N HIS A 43 8.90 12.38 0.96
CA HIS A 43 8.16 12.80 -0.22
C HIS A 43 6.88 11.95 -0.40
N ILE A 44 6.93 10.64 -0.18
CA ILE A 44 5.73 9.80 -0.21
C ILE A 44 4.72 10.23 0.85
N TYR A 45 5.15 10.50 2.09
CA TYR A 45 4.26 11.03 3.12
C TYR A 45 3.62 12.36 2.73
N ARG A 46 4.40 13.28 2.15
CA ARG A 46 3.86 14.53 1.62
C ARG A 46 2.77 14.30 0.57
N LEU A 47 2.96 13.35 -0.35
CA LEU A 47 1.94 13.02 -1.36
C LEU A 47 0.67 12.44 -0.75
N ILE A 48 0.79 11.66 0.33
CA ILE A 48 -0.34 11.14 1.10
C ILE A 48 -1.08 12.30 1.80
N ASP A 49 -0.34 13.19 2.48
CA ASP A 49 -0.91 14.34 3.19
C ASP A 49 -1.60 15.33 2.23
N GLU A 50 -1.07 15.48 1.02
CA GLU A 50 -1.67 16.28 -0.07
C GLU A 50 -2.88 15.59 -0.74
N GLY A 51 -3.21 14.35 -0.36
CA GLY A 51 -4.27 13.56 -0.98
C GLY A 51 -3.97 13.13 -2.42
N ARG A 52 -2.72 13.28 -2.87
CA ARG A 52 -2.29 12.93 -4.22
C ARG A 52 -1.99 11.44 -4.37
N LEU A 53 -1.71 10.75 -3.27
CA LEU A 53 -1.51 9.32 -3.21
C LEU A 53 -2.41 8.72 -2.14
N LEU A 54 -3.37 7.90 -2.56
CA LEU A 54 -4.31 7.26 -1.63
C LEU A 54 -3.58 6.17 -0.82
N ALA A 55 -3.66 6.31 0.50
CA ALA A 55 -3.07 5.37 1.45
C ALA A 55 -4.00 5.16 2.64
N PHE A 56 -3.86 4.00 3.29
CA PHE A 56 -4.60 3.67 4.50
C PHE A 56 -3.67 3.10 5.57
N LYS A 57 -4.09 3.24 6.83
CA LYS A 57 -3.30 2.82 7.99
C LYS A 57 -3.79 1.48 8.52
N ARG A 58 -2.89 0.51 8.66
CA ARG A 58 -3.17 -0.82 9.25
C ARG A 58 -2.03 -1.24 10.16
N GLY A 59 -2.33 -1.67 11.39
CA GLY A 59 -1.29 -2.13 12.34
C GLY A 59 -0.17 -1.12 12.61
N GLY A 60 -0.49 0.18 12.59
CA GLY A 60 0.49 1.26 12.80
C GLY A 60 1.35 1.61 11.59
N ARG A 61 1.16 0.96 10.44
CA ARG A 61 1.88 1.24 9.19
C ARG A 61 0.95 1.78 8.11
N TRP A 62 1.52 2.56 7.21
CA TRP A 62 0.83 3.09 6.03
C TRP A 62 1.04 2.19 4.82
N PHE A 63 -0.05 1.90 4.14
CA PHE A 63 -0.10 1.07 2.95
C PHE A 63 -0.77 1.81 1.81
N ILE A 64 -0.26 1.58 0.61
CA ILE A 64 -0.75 2.11 -0.65
C ILE A 64 -1.17 0.90 -1.48
N SER A 65 -2.39 0.90 -2.01
CA SER A 65 -2.79 -0.15 -2.95
C SER A 65 -2.01 0.00 -4.26
N ARG A 66 -1.70 -1.12 -4.90
CA ARG A 66 -1.10 -1.14 -6.23
C ARG A 66 -1.92 -0.36 -7.24
N SER A 67 -3.25 -0.50 -7.20
CA SER A 67 -4.17 0.26 -8.05
C SER A 67 -4.06 1.78 -7.83
N GLY A 68 -3.94 2.22 -6.58
CA GLY A 68 -3.76 3.64 -6.26
C GLY A 68 -2.40 4.19 -6.70
N LEU A 69 -1.34 3.37 -6.64
CA LEU A 69 -0.04 3.72 -7.19
C LEU A 69 -0.08 3.84 -8.72
N GLU A 70 -0.75 2.91 -9.41
CA GLU A 70 -0.92 2.96 -10.86
C GLU A 70 -1.74 4.17 -11.30
N GLU A 71 -2.78 4.54 -10.55
CA GLU A 71 -3.57 5.74 -10.79
C GLU A 71 -2.72 7.01 -10.63
N TYR A 72 -1.92 7.09 -9.57
CA TYR A 72 -0.95 8.17 -9.38
C TYR A 72 0.00 8.31 -10.57
N LEU A 73 0.53 7.19 -11.08
CA LEU A 73 1.45 7.16 -12.21
C LEU A 73 0.79 7.63 -13.50
N ARG A 74 -0.44 7.18 -13.79
CA ARG A 74 -1.21 7.63 -14.97
C ARG A 74 -1.35 9.16 -14.99
N HIS A 75 -1.77 9.75 -13.88
CA HIS A 75 -1.97 11.20 -13.80
C HIS A 75 -0.66 12.02 -13.76
N HIS A 76 0.47 11.43 -13.37
CA HIS A 76 1.77 12.11 -13.37
C HIS A 76 2.48 12.09 -14.73
N VAL A 77 2.33 11.00 -15.50
CA VAL A 77 2.92 10.90 -16.84
C VAL A 77 2.25 11.88 -17.81
N GLU A 78 0.93 12.05 -17.72
CA GLU A 78 0.18 12.96 -18.60
C GLU A 78 0.49 14.46 -18.39
N LYS A 79 0.93 14.86 -17.19
CA LYS A 79 1.29 16.27 -16.91
C LYS A 79 2.72 16.64 -17.31
N SER A 80 3.52 15.67 -17.74
CA SER A 80 4.93 15.85 -18.09
C SER A 80 5.22 15.72 -19.59
N ALA A 81 4.18 15.49 -20.41
CA ALA A 81 4.23 15.45 -21.88
C ALA A 81 3.61 16.72 -22.47
#